data_AF-E0N8J9-F1
#
_entry.id   AF-E0N8J9-F1
#
_cell.length_a   1.000
_cell.length_b   1.000
_cell.length_c   1.000
_cell.angle_alpha   90.00
_cell.angle_beta   90.00
_cell.angle_gamma   90.00
#
_symmetry.space_group_name_H-M   'P 1'
#
loop_
_entity.id
_entity.type
_entity.pdbx_description
1 polymer ?
#
loop_
_entity_poly.entity_id
_entity_poly.type
_entity_poly.pdbx_seq_one_letter_code
_entity_poly.pdbx_strand_id
1 'polypeptide(L)'
;MEYLTTTIPTHFEIERTRLADVILTKLSDDKAVKLAKQMLDEHEYIESLLVNTDPSVDDVKELANALYDHIRFEERELFPIAETVLSDDELFAIYEASDENVK
;
A
#
# COMPACT_ATOMS: atom_id res chain seq x y z
N MET A 1 -2.26 9.18 16.94
CA MET A 1 -0.81 9.38 16.77
C MET A 1 -0.13 8.06 16.46
N GLU A 2 -0.18 7.06 17.35
CA GLU A 2 0.43 5.72 17.13
C GLU A 2 0.00 5.03 15.82
N TYR A 3 -1.28 5.11 15.45
CA TYR A 3 -1.78 4.53 14.20
C TYR A 3 -1.07 5.06 12.94
N LEU A 4 -0.90 6.37 12.83
CA LEU A 4 -0.27 7.00 11.66
C LEU A 4 1.23 6.72 11.61
N THR A 5 1.90 6.65 12.77
CA THR A 5 3.36 6.52 12.85
C THR A 5 3.87 5.09 12.97
N THR A 6 2.98 4.11 13.13
CA THR A 6 3.36 2.71 13.36
C THR A 6 2.51 1.76 12.53
N THR A 7 1.18 1.85 12.61
CA THR A 7 0.29 0.93 11.87
C THR A 7 0.38 1.14 10.37
N ILE A 8 0.33 2.39 9.87
CA ILE A 8 0.43 2.67 8.43
C ILE A 8 1.79 2.23 7.85
N PRO A 9 2.96 2.62 8.39
CA PRO A 9 4.25 2.15 7.87
C PRO A 9 4.40 0.62 7.90
N THR A 10 3.85 -0.04 8.92
CA THR A 10 3.89 -1.51 9.02
C THR A 10 3.02 -2.16 7.95
N HIS A 11 1.83 -1.60 7.70
CA HIS A 11 0.94 -2.03 6.62
C HIS A 11 1.61 -1.89 5.25
N PHE A 12 2.20 -0.71 4.96
CA PHE A 12 2.94 -0.49 3.72
C PHE A 12 4.07 -1.49 3.55
N GLU A 13 4.87 -1.76 4.59
CA GLU A 13 5.97 -2.71 4.48
C GLU A 13 5.52 -4.15 4.14
N ILE A 14 4.35 -4.57 4.64
CA ILE A 14 3.76 -5.86 4.27
C ILE A 14 3.42 -5.85 2.77
N GLU A 15 2.77 -4.81 2.28
CA GLU A 15 2.39 -4.69 0.86
C GLU A 15 3.61 -4.61 -0.06
N ARG A 16 4.64 -3.83 0.31
CA ARG A 16 5.90 -3.78 -0.45
C ARG A 16 6.51 -5.16 -0.61
N THR A 17 6.67 -5.88 0.49
CA THR A 17 7.44 -7.14 0.53
C THR A 17 6.63 -8.37 0.09
N ARG A 18 5.31 -8.35 0.28
CA ARG A 18 4.43 -9.51 0.02
C ARG A 18 3.55 -9.35 -1.20
N LEU A 19 3.29 -8.12 -1.65
CA LEU A 19 2.50 -7.84 -2.84
C LEU A 19 3.37 -7.29 -3.98
N ALA A 20 3.99 -6.13 -3.81
CA ALA A 20 4.75 -5.49 -4.89
C ALA A 20 5.99 -6.28 -5.29
N ASP A 21 6.83 -6.72 -4.35
CA ASP A 21 8.04 -7.52 -4.65
C ASP A 21 7.70 -8.80 -5.39
N VAL A 22 6.60 -9.46 -5.02
CA VAL A 22 6.12 -10.68 -5.67
C VAL A 22 5.69 -10.37 -7.11
N ILE A 23 4.86 -9.35 -7.31
CA ILE A 23 4.42 -8.90 -8.64
C ILE A 23 5.64 -8.55 -9.51
N LEU A 24 6.56 -7.73 -9.01
CA LEU A 24 7.72 -7.24 -9.76
C LEU A 24 8.74 -8.32 -10.07
N THR A 25 8.88 -9.34 -9.22
CA THR A 25 9.84 -10.43 -9.40
C THR A 25 9.29 -11.53 -10.30
N LYS A 26 8.00 -11.86 -10.17
CA LYS A 26 7.41 -13.03 -10.84
C LYS A 26 6.70 -12.72 -12.14
N LEU A 27 6.19 -11.51 -12.29
CA LEU A 27 5.29 -11.19 -13.39
C LEU A 27 5.97 -10.30 -14.41
N SER A 28 5.71 -10.62 -15.68
CA SER A 28 6.05 -9.77 -16.82
C SER A 28 4.83 -8.96 -17.30
N ASP A 29 3.75 -8.93 -16.51
CA ASP A 29 2.51 -8.24 -16.87
C ASP A 29 2.68 -6.72 -16.74
N ASP A 30 2.56 -6.02 -17.87
CA ASP A 30 2.75 -4.58 -17.93
C ASP A 30 1.78 -3.79 -17.04
N LYS A 31 0.56 -4.29 -16.79
CA LYS A 31 -0.42 -3.59 -15.96
C LYS A 31 -0.13 -3.84 -14.49
N ALA A 32 0.01 -5.09 -14.05
CA ALA A 32 0.29 -5.42 -12.66
C ALA A 32 1.60 -4.76 -12.18
N VAL A 33 2.64 -4.80 -13.00
CA VAL A 33 3.94 -4.15 -12.71
C VAL A 33 3.80 -2.63 -12.58
N LYS A 34 2.99 -1.98 -13.42
CA LYS A 34 2.74 -0.54 -13.33
C LYS A 34 1.99 -0.17 -12.05
N LEU A 35 0.94 -0.92 -11.70
CA LEU A 35 0.17 -0.69 -10.49
C LEU A 35 1.02 -0.91 -9.23
N ALA A 36 1.84 -1.96 -9.20
CA ALA A 36 2.76 -2.20 -8.09
C ALA A 36 3.76 -1.04 -7.91
N LYS A 37 4.30 -0.49 -9.00
CA LYS A 37 5.18 0.70 -8.92
C LYS A 37 4.45 1.93 -8.43
N GLN A 38 3.23 2.17 -8.90
CA GLN A 38 2.41 3.27 -8.42
C GLN A 38 2.17 3.18 -6.90
N MET A 39 1.85 1.99 -6.39
CA MET A 39 1.70 1.75 -4.95
C MET A 39 2.96 2.14 -4.16
N LEU A 40 4.15 1.74 -4.66
CA LEU A 40 5.43 2.09 -4.03
C LEU A 40 5.67 3.61 -3.99
N ASP A 41 5.39 4.29 -5.10
CA ASP A 41 5.53 5.74 -5.21
C ASP A 41 4.54 6.47 -4.27
N GLU A 42 3.30 5.99 -4.19
CA GLU A 42 2.27 6.53 -3.27
C GLU A 42 2.64 6.31 -1.80
N HIS A 43 3.18 5.15 -1.44
CA HIS A 43 3.67 4.87 -0.09
C HIS A 43 4.80 5.81 0.31
N GLU A 44 5.81 5.99 -0.55
CA GLU A 44 6.93 6.92 -0.29
C GLU A 44 6.43 8.35 -0.08
N TYR A 45 5.48 8.79 -0.92
CA TYR A 45 4.89 10.11 -0.79
C TYR A 45 4.12 10.27 0.53
N ILE A 46 3.24 9.32 0.88
CA ILE A 46 2.48 9.37 2.13
C ILE A 46 3.40 9.36 3.35
N GLU A 47 4.44 8.51 3.37
CA GLU A 47 5.43 8.50 4.45
C GLU A 47 6.18 9.83 4.56
N SER A 48 6.48 10.49 3.44
CA SER A 48 7.11 11.81 3.46
C SER A 48 6.24 12.87 4.15
N LEU A 49 4.92 12.80 4.00
CA LEU A 49 3.96 13.69 4.67
C LEU A 49 3.88 13.42 6.17
N LEU A 50 4.08 12.17 6.59
CA LEU A 50 4.05 11.75 8.00
C LEU A 50 5.26 12.23 8.83
N VAL A 51 6.36 12.63 8.18
CA VAL A 51 7.56 13.16 8.87
C VAL A 51 7.30 14.52 9.52
N ASN A 52 6.27 15.26 9.09
CA ASN A 52 5.96 16.57 9.64
C ASN A 52 5.36 16.46 11.06
N THR A 53 6.15 16.89 12.06
CA THR A 53 5.78 16.82 13.49
C THR A 53 4.97 18.02 13.99
N ASP A 54 4.82 19.07 13.17
CA ASP A 54 4.00 20.26 13.45
C ASP A 54 3.16 20.63 12.21
N PRO A 55 2.19 19.79 11.81
CA PRO A 55 1.46 19.96 10.56
C PRO A 55 0.46 21.12 10.63
N SER A 56 0.42 21.90 9.55
CA SER A 56 -0.65 22.85 9.30
C SER A 56 -1.95 22.12 8.92
N VAL A 57 -3.06 22.87 8.90
CA VAL A 57 -4.35 22.34 8.43
C VAL A 57 -4.26 21.85 6.98
N ASP A 58 -3.46 22.50 6.14
CA ASP A 58 -3.32 22.11 4.74
C ASP A 58 -2.46 20.84 4.59
N ASP A 59 -1.43 20.66 5.43
CA ASP A 59 -0.66 19.41 5.48
C ASP A 59 -1.55 18.22 5.90
N VAL A 60 -2.43 18.43 6.88
CA VAL A 60 -3.39 17.39 7.30
C VAL A 60 -4.37 17.03 6.18
N LYS A 61 -4.84 18.02 5.40
CA LYS A 61 -5.71 17.76 4.24
C LYS A 61 -4.96 17.02 3.14
N GLU A 62 -3.71 17.38 2.89
CA GLU A 62 -2.87 16.73 1.89
C GLU A 62 -2.68 15.24 2.23
N LEU A 63 -2.29 14.94 3.47
CA LEU A 63 -2.19 13.56 3.95
C LEU A 63 -3.54 12.82 3.86
N ALA A 64 -4.64 13.45 4.26
CA ALA A 64 -5.96 12.83 4.19
C ALA A 64 -6.39 12.49 2.76
N ASN A 65 -6.12 13.39 1.81
CA ASN A 65 -6.40 13.15 0.39
C ASN A 65 -5.50 12.05 -0.18
N ALA A 66 -4.19 12.08 0.13
CA ALA A 66 -3.25 11.08 -0.33
C ALA A 66 -3.64 9.67 0.15
N LEU A 67 -3.96 9.51 1.44
CA LEU A 67 -4.45 8.23 1.99
C LEU A 67 -5.76 7.79 1.34
N TYR A 68 -6.70 8.71 1.12
CA TYR A 68 -7.98 8.39 0.51
C TYR A 68 -7.86 7.94 -0.94
N ASP A 69 -7.01 8.62 -1.72
CA ASP A 69 -6.78 8.28 -3.11
C ASP A 69 -6.03 6.94 -3.22
N HIS A 70 -5.03 6.72 -2.35
CA HIS A 70 -4.28 5.48 -2.25
C HIS A 70 -5.17 4.26 -1.95
N ILE A 71 -5.98 4.32 -0.89
CA ILE A 71 -6.90 3.23 -0.53
C ILE A 71 -7.84 2.90 -1.71
N ARG A 72 -8.35 3.93 -2.39
CA ARG A 72 -9.25 3.71 -3.55
C ARG A 72 -8.55 3.10 -4.73
N PHE A 73 -7.31 3.52 -4.99
CA PHE A 73 -6.47 2.95 -6.03
C PHE A 73 -6.24 1.46 -5.75
N GLU A 74 -5.89 1.11 -4.52
CA GLU A 74 -5.63 -0.27 -4.14
C GLU A 74 -6.87 -1.15 -4.29
N GLU A 75 -7.98 -0.73 -3.68
CA GLU A 75 -9.24 -1.48 -3.70
C GLU A 75 -9.82 -1.67 -5.11
N ARG A 76 -9.66 -0.67 -6.01
CA ARG A 76 -10.32 -0.67 -7.32
C ARG A 76 -9.45 -1.15 -8.46
N GLU A 77 -8.13 -1.04 -8.31
CA GLU A 77 -7.19 -1.31 -9.39
C GLU A 77 -6.17 -2.36 -9.03
N LEU A 78 -5.41 -2.18 -7.94
CA LEU A 78 -4.31 -3.07 -7.60
C LEU A 78 -4.80 -4.44 -7.11
N PHE A 79 -5.63 -4.48 -6.07
CA PHE A 79 -6.08 -5.74 -5.47
C PHE A 79 -6.86 -6.61 -6.46
N PRO A 80 -7.80 -6.09 -7.26
CA PRO A 80 -8.48 -6.90 -8.27
C PRO A 80 -7.52 -7.51 -9.30
N ILE A 81 -6.44 -6.81 -9.65
CA ILE A 81 -5.42 -7.37 -10.55
C ILE A 81 -4.58 -8.41 -9.80
N ALA A 82 -4.14 -8.12 -8.58
CA ALA A 82 -3.36 -9.02 -7.73
C ALA A 82 -4.05 -10.37 -7.54
N GLU A 83 -5.35 -10.38 -7.25
CA GLU A 83 -6.17 -11.60 -7.12
C GLU A 83 -6.20 -12.46 -8.39
N THR A 84 -6.00 -11.86 -9.57
CA THR A 84 -5.98 -12.60 -10.84
C THR A 84 -4.61 -13.17 -11.21
N VAL A 85 -3.53 -12.67 -10.59
CA VAL A 85 -2.15 -13.00 -10.97
C VAL A 85 -1.36 -13.72 -9.86
N LEU A 86 -1.78 -13.57 -8.60
CA LEU A 86 -1.18 -14.27 -7.46
C LEU A 86 -1.86 -15.61 -7.23
N SER A 87 -1.11 -16.57 -6.70
CA SER A 87 -1.62 -17.86 -6.24
C SER A 87 -2.28 -17.75 -4.87
N ASP A 88 -3.16 -18.70 -4.56
CA ASP A 88 -3.83 -18.79 -3.25
C ASP A 88 -2.82 -18.82 -2.08
N ASP A 89 -1.68 -19.50 -2.23
CA ASP A 89 -0.62 -19.55 -1.21
C ASP A 89 0.01 -18.16 -0.97
N GLU A 90 0.17 -17.36 -2.03
CA GLU A 90 0.71 -16.00 -1.93
C GLU A 90 -0.30 -15.04 -1.30
N LEU A 91 -1.56 -15.12 -1.72
CA LEU A 91 -2.65 -14.35 -1.13
C LEU A 91 -2.83 -14.70 0.36
N PHE A 92 -2.74 -15.98 0.71
CA PHE A 92 -2.79 -16.43 2.10
C PHE A 92 -1.60 -15.92 2.93
N ALA A 93 -0.39 -15.87 2.35
CA ALA A 93 0.77 -15.29 3.03
C ALA A 93 0.63 -13.78 3.29
N ILE A 94 -0.02 -13.04 2.37
CA ILE A 94 -0.37 -11.63 2.59
C ILE A 94 -1.38 -11.54 3.74
N TYR A 95 -2.47 -12.31 3.66
CA TYR A 95 -3.51 -12.34 4.70
C TYR A 95 -2.90 -12.59 6.08
N GLU A 96 -2.10 -13.65 6.26
CA GLU A 96 -1.51 -13.98 7.56
C GLU A 96 -0.62 -12.87 8.13
N ALA A 97 0.08 -12.13 7.25
CA ALA A 97 0.97 -11.03 7.64
C ALA A 97 0.22 -9.73 8.01
N SER A 98 -0.99 -9.53 7.47
CA SER A 98 -1.81 -8.33 7.73
C SER A 98 -2.30 -8.24 9.19
N ASP A 99 -2.45 -7.00 9.68
CA ASP A 99 -3.01 -6.71 11.00
C ASP A 99 -4.47 -7.17 11.10
N GLU A 100 -4.92 -7.59 12.28
CA GLU A 100 -6.31 -8.06 12.47
C GLU A 100 -7.36 -6.99 12.13
N ASN A 101 -7.02 -5.71 12.23
CA ASN A 101 -7.96 -4.62 11.93
C ASN A 101 -8.12 -4.34 10.42
N VAL A 102 -7.29 -4.97 9.58
CA VAL A 102 -7.33 -4.87 8.10
C VAL A 102 -7.62 -6.22 7.43
N LYS A 103 -7.84 -7.29 8.22
CA LYS A 103 -8.35 -8.59 7.78
C LYS A 103 -9.88 -8.59 7.69
#